data_AF-A0A5B6TTF1-F1
#
_entry.id   AF-A0A5B6TTF1-F1
#
_cell.length_a   1.000
_cell.length_b   1.000
_cell.length_c   1.000
_cell.angle_alpha   90.00
_cell.angle_beta   90.00
_cell.angle_gamma   90.00
#
_symmetry.space_group_name_H-M   'P 1'
#
loop_
_entity.id
_entity.type
_entity.pdbx_description
1 polymer ?
#
loop_
_entity_poly.entity_id
_entity_poly.type
_entity_poly.pdbx_seq_one_letter_code
_entity_poly.pdbx_strand_id
1 'polypeptide(L)'
;MTKPTFYIFCLLLTWATFGCDIGKTEPDGSTVLPPEDPTNVAHDRELLDRVQRETFNYFWEYAHPTSGMARERTNSNETVTSGGTGFGVQAIIVGVHRKFITRQEATERLLKLCTFLASADRFHGVWPHWLNGSNGKVIPFSAKDNGGDVIETAFLINGLLTARAYFNGADAQETELRTKITQLWETVEWDWYASRGDNKLYWHWSPDFGWEMNMPIQGWNEGLIAYVLALASPTHAISPAVYQTSWIGSGFRSTQTLEGYKLEIGPPYGGPLFFAHYSFLSLDPRQMQDQYVNYWQHNVKHTLINRSYSIHLAPREHGYSESLWGLTASDDPFGYSAHSPTNDNGTVTPTAALGSFPYTPYYSMQVLRNLYGGLSSIMIGPYGPYDAYNRQRNWVGRDYLAIDQGPIVAMMENYRSGLLWGLFTNLPEIQAGLTKAGITKPVYDTGFYLAIPEVRSGQFDLLKHPDADAYGIDVAVKEAGPMTLTVEKPDGTVMETLWNNETKASGQYQVNFGKTLSPGAYKLRLKASILNKELSVFLH
;
A
#
# COMPACT_ATOMS: atom_id res chain seq x y z
N MET A 1 -6.90 52.05 -47.77
CA MET A 1 -5.56 51.63 -47.34
C MET A 1 -5.66 50.16 -46.93
N THR A 2 -5.68 49.24 -47.89
CA THR A 2 -4.53 48.51 -48.49
C THR A 2 -3.91 47.44 -47.55
N LYS A 3 -4.29 46.19 -47.84
CA LYS A 3 -3.59 44.93 -47.51
C LYS A 3 -2.24 44.84 -48.24
N PRO A 4 -1.37 43.90 -47.84
CA PRO A 4 -0.94 42.82 -48.75
C PRO A 4 -0.94 41.45 -48.01
N THR A 5 -1.28 40.27 -48.52
CA THR A 5 -1.11 39.50 -49.79
C THR A 5 0.28 38.83 -49.97
N PHE A 6 0.30 37.52 -49.65
CA PHE A 6 0.98 36.34 -50.24
C PHE A 6 2.36 36.46 -50.92
N TYR A 7 3.23 35.44 -50.72
CA TYR A 7 3.64 34.51 -51.81
C TYR A 7 4.18 33.17 -51.26
N ILE A 8 3.63 32.09 -51.84
CA ILE A 8 4.10 30.70 -51.81
C ILE A 8 5.24 30.57 -52.84
N PHE A 9 6.27 29.77 -52.54
CA PHE A 9 7.13 29.21 -53.59
C PHE A 9 7.33 27.70 -53.37
N CYS A 10 6.67 26.92 -54.22
CA CYS A 10 7.01 25.53 -54.52
C CYS A 10 8.16 25.50 -55.52
N LEU A 11 9.13 24.59 -55.33
CA LEU A 11 10.03 24.16 -56.39
C LEU A 11 10.20 22.64 -56.30
N LEU A 12 9.69 21.96 -57.33
CA LEU A 12 9.83 20.56 -57.69
C LEU A 12 10.61 20.49 -59.01
N LEU A 13 11.46 19.45 -59.16
CA LEU A 13 12.08 18.84 -60.37
C LEU A 13 13.59 18.61 -60.14
N THR A 14 14.26 17.50 -60.47
CA THR A 14 13.95 16.10 -60.80
C THR A 14 15.29 15.36 -60.89
N TRP A 15 15.32 14.14 -60.35
CA TRP A 15 16.04 12.91 -60.77
C TRP A 15 17.40 12.99 -61.50
N ALA A 16 18.42 12.39 -60.86
CA ALA A 16 19.42 11.56 -61.52
C ALA A 16 19.77 10.35 -60.61
N THR A 17 19.65 9.16 -61.18
CA THR A 17 19.83 7.84 -60.58
C THR A 17 21.29 7.42 -60.50
N PHE A 18 21.74 6.82 -59.40
CA PHE A 18 22.78 5.78 -59.39
C PHE A 18 22.60 4.82 -58.20
N GLY A 19 22.29 3.56 -58.52
CA GLY A 19 22.88 2.33 -57.95
C GLY A 19 22.73 1.99 -56.46
N CYS A 20 21.84 1.01 -56.20
CA CYS A 20 21.93 -0.08 -55.20
C CYS A 20 22.81 0.09 -53.94
N ASP A 21 22.20 -0.05 -52.76
CA ASP A 21 22.36 -1.31 -52.03
C ASP A 21 21.13 -1.63 -51.16
N ILE A 22 20.78 -2.91 -51.13
CA ILE A 22 19.61 -3.46 -50.44
C ILE A 22 20.05 -3.85 -49.02
N GLY A 23 19.24 -3.45 -48.03
CA GLY A 23 19.10 -4.23 -46.80
C GLY A 23 19.64 -3.56 -45.53
N LYS A 24 18.71 -3.02 -44.75
CA LYS A 24 18.43 -3.41 -43.36
C LYS A 24 17.32 -2.51 -42.83
N THR A 25 16.09 -3.02 -42.88
CA THR A 25 15.00 -2.52 -42.05
C THR A 25 15.40 -2.70 -40.58
N GLU A 26 15.45 -1.61 -39.83
CA GLU A 26 15.50 -1.66 -38.37
C GLU A 26 14.27 -2.40 -37.85
N PRO A 27 14.40 -3.28 -36.84
CA PRO A 27 13.25 -4.01 -36.34
C PRO A 27 12.35 -3.06 -35.55
N ASP A 28 11.08 -3.05 -35.95
CA ASP A 28 9.94 -2.63 -35.15
C ASP A 28 10.08 -3.20 -33.72
N GLY A 29 10.21 -2.32 -32.73
CA GLY A 29 10.32 -2.65 -31.31
C GLY A 29 8.99 -3.11 -30.69
N SER A 30 8.06 -3.61 -31.49
CA SER A 30 6.82 -4.24 -31.03
C SER A 30 6.99 -5.77 -30.97
N THR A 31 7.65 -6.25 -29.92
CA THR A 31 7.46 -7.63 -29.46
C THR A 31 6.95 -7.57 -28.04
N VAL A 32 5.64 -7.72 -27.89
CA VAL A 32 5.07 -8.30 -26.67
C VAL A 32 5.77 -9.64 -26.51
N LEU A 33 6.72 -9.72 -25.58
CA LEU A 33 7.32 -10.99 -25.22
C LEU A 33 6.16 -11.93 -24.83
N PRO A 34 6.13 -13.18 -25.32
CA PRO A 34 5.17 -14.15 -24.81
C PRO A 34 5.32 -14.22 -23.28
N PRO A 35 4.24 -14.52 -22.53
CA PRO A 35 4.36 -14.70 -21.09
C PRO A 35 5.48 -15.70 -20.83
N GLU A 36 6.48 -15.28 -20.06
CA GLU A 36 7.55 -16.18 -19.62
C GLU A 36 6.93 -17.45 -19.02
N ASP A 37 7.66 -18.56 -19.23
CA ASP A 37 7.45 -19.92 -18.71
C ASP A 37 6.76 -19.98 -17.32
N PRO A 38 6.09 -21.10 -16.98
CA PRO A 38 5.37 -21.23 -15.71
C PRO A 38 6.28 -20.88 -14.53
N THR A 39 6.05 -19.69 -13.98
CA THR A 39 6.22 -19.26 -12.59
C THR A 39 7.23 -20.09 -11.80
N ASN A 40 8.52 -19.81 -11.99
CA ASN A 40 9.54 -20.35 -11.10
C ASN A 40 9.45 -19.63 -9.74
N VAL A 41 8.90 -20.30 -8.73
CA VAL A 41 8.79 -19.85 -7.33
C VAL A 41 10.12 -19.28 -6.80
N ALA A 42 11.26 -19.87 -7.19
CA ALA A 42 12.57 -19.39 -6.79
C ALA A 42 12.89 -18.03 -7.42
N HIS A 43 12.55 -17.83 -8.70
CA HIS A 43 12.71 -16.56 -9.38
C HIS A 43 11.83 -15.46 -8.78
N ASP A 44 10.56 -15.77 -8.49
CA ASP A 44 9.68 -14.82 -7.81
C ASP A 44 10.22 -14.43 -6.43
N ARG A 45 10.77 -15.40 -5.68
CA ARG A 45 11.39 -15.13 -4.38
C ARG A 45 12.58 -14.18 -4.52
N GLU A 46 13.45 -14.42 -5.50
CA GLU A 46 14.58 -13.55 -5.82
C GLU A 46 14.12 -12.14 -6.21
N LEU A 47 13.06 -12.02 -7.02
CA LEU A 47 12.48 -10.73 -7.39
C LEU A 47 11.92 -9.98 -6.17
N LEU A 48 11.17 -10.66 -5.29
CA LEU A 48 10.66 -10.06 -4.05
C LEU A 48 11.81 -9.58 -3.15
N ASP A 49 12.85 -10.40 -2.96
CA ASP A 49 14.03 -10.03 -2.18
C ASP A 49 14.75 -8.83 -2.79
N ARG A 50 14.88 -8.79 -4.12
CA ARG A 50 15.54 -7.71 -4.86
C ARG A 50 14.79 -6.40 -4.70
N VAL A 51 13.49 -6.34 -5.02
CA VAL A 51 12.72 -5.10 -4.93
C VAL A 51 12.64 -4.59 -3.50
N GLN A 52 12.44 -5.46 -2.50
CA GLN A 52 12.41 -5.02 -1.11
C GLN A 52 13.77 -4.44 -0.67
N ARG A 53 14.89 -5.03 -1.10
CA ARG A 53 16.23 -4.52 -0.76
C ARG A 53 16.54 -3.19 -1.47
N GLU A 54 16.29 -3.11 -2.78
CA GLU A 54 16.54 -1.90 -3.55
C GLU A 54 15.67 -0.75 -3.05
N THR A 55 14.37 -0.97 -2.81
CA THR A 55 13.47 0.06 -2.26
C THR A 55 13.83 0.42 -0.81
N PHE A 56 14.25 -0.54 0.02
CA PHE A 56 14.73 -0.27 1.38
C PHE A 56 15.90 0.72 1.40
N ASN A 57 16.79 0.70 0.40
CA ASN A 57 17.94 1.59 0.34
C ASN A 57 17.56 3.07 0.24
N TYR A 58 16.35 3.41 -0.23
CA TYR A 58 15.83 4.78 -0.15
C TYR A 58 15.81 5.31 1.31
N PHE A 59 15.37 4.47 2.25
CA PHE A 59 15.25 4.81 3.66
C PHE A 59 16.54 4.57 4.45
N TRP A 60 17.49 3.84 3.88
CA TRP A 60 18.73 3.49 4.56
C TRP A 60 19.93 4.31 4.08
N GLU A 61 20.24 4.23 2.79
CA GLU A 61 21.38 4.89 2.16
C GLU A 61 21.04 6.34 1.79
N TYR A 62 19.82 6.59 1.32
CA TYR A 62 19.36 7.91 0.90
C TYR A 62 18.65 8.70 2.03
N ALA A 63 18.65 8.19 3.26
CA ALA A 63 18.18 8.95 4.42
C ALA A 63 18.97 10.25 4.63
N HIS A 64 18.34 11.24 5.26
CA HIS A 64 19.01 12.48 5.58
C HIS A 64 20.15 12.24 6.60
N PRO A 65 21.39 12.70 6.35
CA PRO A 65 22.55 12.30 7.15
C PRO A 65 22.53 12.85 8.56
N THR A 66 21.84 13.96 8.85
CA THR A 66 21.76 14.55 10.20
C THR A 66 20.65 13.94 11.03
N SER A 67 19.42 13.94 10.53
CA SER A 67 18.24 13.42 11.24
C SER A 67 18.04 11.91 11.14
N GLY A 68 18.53 11.27 10.07
CA GLY A 68 18.15 9.89 9.73
C GLY A 68 16.71 9.74 9.23
N MET A 69 15.98 10.85 9.02
CA MET A 69 14.62 10.86 8.46
C MET A 69 14.62 10.61 6.95
N ALA A 70 13.47 10.18 6.43
CA ALA A 70 13.25 10.02 5.00
C ALA A 70 13.14 11.40 4.34
N ARG A 71 13.89 11.60 3.25
CA ARG A 71 13.68 12.76 2.37
C ARG A 71 12.32 12.64 1.71
N GLU A 72 11.66 13.77 1.47
CA GLU A 72 10.39 13.80 0.73
C GLU A 72 10.56 13.14 -0.64
N ARG A 73 11.58 13.57 -1.38
CA ARG A 73 11.93 13.03 -2.68
C ARG A 73 13.43 13.12 -3.00
N THR A 74 13.88 12.48 -4.07
CA THR A 74 15.31 12.47 -4.48
C THR A 74 15.91 13.81 -4.89
N ASN A 75 15.10 14.86 -5.05
CA ASN A 75 15.57 16.22 -5.36
C ASN A 75 15.17 17.26 -4.28
N SER A 76 14.65 16.82 -3.13
CA SER A 76 14.16 17.73 -2.07
C SER A 76 15.27 18.27 -1.16
N ASN A 77 16.53 17.95 -1.42
CA ASN A 77 17.71 18.38 -0.67
C ASN A 77 17.60 18.09 0.85
N GLU A 78 17.31 19.14 1.63
CA GLU A 78 17.21 19.13 3.08
C GLU A 78 15.78 18.83 3.58
N THR A 79 14.78 18.80 2.70
CA THR A 79 13.39 18.56 3.11
C THR A 79 13.18 17.07 3.42
N VAL A 80 12.79 16.80 4.67
CA VAL A 80 12.36 15.48 5.15
C VAL A 80 10.87 15.50 5.49
N THR A 81 10.19 14.38 5.31
CA THR A 81 8.74 14.22 5.54
C THR A 81 8.47 13.39 6.79
N SER A 82 7.51 13.81 7.61
CA SER A 82 7.13 13.04 8.81
C SER A 82 6.45 11.72 8.46
N GLY A 83 5.41 11.70 7.63
CA GLY A 83 4.66 10.49 7.33
C GLY A 83 5.48 9.47 6.54
N GLY A 84 6.20 9.94 5.52
CA GLY A 84 7.15 9.10 4.78
C GLY A 84 8.29 8.57 5.67
N THR A 85 8.69 9.30 6.72
CA THR A 85 9.62 8.78 7.73
C THR A 85 8.99 7.66 8.55
N GLY A 86 7.70 7.74 8.90
CA GLY A 86 6.96 6.65 9.52
C GLY A 86 7.04 5.36 8.71
N PHE A 87 6.85 5.45 7.39
CA PHE A 87 7.00 4.30 6.49
C PHE A 87 8.45 3.80 6.43
N GLY A 88 9.42 4.72 6.43
CA GLY A 88 10.84 4.39 6.51
C GLY A 88 11.24 3.65 7.79
N VAL A 89 10.64 3.99 8.94
CA VAL A 89 10.84 3.24 10.19
C VAL A 89 10.35 1.79 10.05
N GLN A 90 9.20 1.58 9.40
CA GLN A 90 8.72 0.23 9.10
C GLN A 90 9.65 -0.51 8.13
N ALA A 91 10.16 0.17 7.09
CA ALA A 91 11.15 -0.39 6.18
C ALA A 91 12.45 -0.81 6.90
N ILE A 92 12.88 -0.06 7.93
CA ILE A 92 14.02 -0.45 8.78
C ILE A 92 13.74 -1.75 9.54
N ILE A 93 12.54 -1.94 10.07
CA ILE A 93 12.14 -3.21 10.71
C ILE A 93 12.22 -4.36 9.71
N VAL A 94 11.70 -4.16 8.49
CA VAL A 94 11.80 -5.14 7.40
C VAL A 94 13.27 -5.43 7.07
N GLY A 95 14.12 -4.40 6.99
CA GLY A 95 15.55 -4.53 6.75
C GLY A 95 16.26 -5.39 7.79
N VAL A 96 15.90 -5.29 9.07
CA VAL A 96 16.42 -6.21 10.11
C VAL A 96 15.88 -7.62 9.92
N HIS A 97 14.56 -7.77 9.73
CA HIS A 97 13.91 -9.07 9.60
C HIS A 97 14.45 -9.88 8.41
N ARG A 98 14.71 -9.21 7.28
CA ARG A 98 15.27 -9.77 6.05
C ARG A 98 16.80 -9.74 6.01
N LYS A 99 17.46 -9.31 7.10
CA LYS A 99 18.92 -9.29 7.26
C LYS A 99 19.63 -8.45 6.19
N PHE A 100 19.02 -7.34 5.79
CA PHE A 100 19.65 -6.31 4.96
C PHE A 100 20.64 -5.48 5.79
N ILE A 101 20.30 -5.27 7.06
CA ILE A 101 21.09 -4.59 8.08
C ILE A 101 21.03 -5.40 9.37
N THR A 102 21.97 -5.15 10.27
CA THR A 102 21.93 -5.73 11.61
C THR A 102 20.91 -5.02 12.50
N ARG A 103 20.45 -5.72 13.53
CA ARG A 103 19.55 -5.15 14.54
C ARG A 103 20.19 -3.98 15.29
N GLN A 104 21.49 -4.06 15.56
CA GLN A 104 22.23 -2.99 16.23
C GLN A 104 22.28 -1.72 15.38
N GLU A 105 22.65 -1.81 14.10
CA GLU A 105 22.65 -0.66 13.18
C GLU A 105 21.28 0.01 13.10
N ALA A 106 20.21 -0.80 13.07
CA ALA A 106 18.85 -0.30 13.10
C ALA A 106 18.52 0.45 14.39
N THR A 107 18.87 -0.11 15.56
CA THR A 107 18.65 0.56 16.86
C THR A 107 19.39 1.90 16.92
N GLU A 108 20.65 1.94 16.48
CA GLU A 108 21.45 3.17 16.41
C GLU A 108 20.82 4.22 15.48
N ARG A 109 20.35 3.80 14.30
CA ARG A 109 19.63 4.68 13.35
C ARG A 109 18.35 5.25 13.96
N LEU A 110 17.55 4.40 14.61
CA LEU A 110 16.26 4.81 15.18
C LEU A 110 16.43 5.69 16.43
N LEU A 111 17.47 5.48 17.23
CA LEU A 111 17.81 6.37 18.35
C LEU A 111 18.19 7.78 17.87
N LYS A 112 18.99 7.87 16.79
CA LYS A 112 19.32 9.13 16.13
C LYS A 112 18.07 9.86 15.63
N LEU A 113 17.18 9.12 14.94
CA LEU A 113 15.90 9.64 14.46
C LEU A 113 15.03 10.14 15.60
N CYS A 114 14.82 9.35 16.66
CA CYS A 114 14.00 9.75 17.81
C CYS A 114 14.58 10.97 18.54
N THR A 115 15.92 11.06 18.63
CA THR A 115 16.59 12.21 19.24
C THR A 115 16.39 13.47 18.42
N PHE A 116 16.48 13.38 17.09
CA PHE A 116 16.17 14.49 16.20
C PHE A 116 14.71 14.94 16.35
N LEU A 117 13.74 14.01 16.27
CA LEU A 117 12.32 14.31 16.40
C LEU A 117 11.94 14.97 17.72
N ALA A 118 12.61 14.61 18.81
CA ALA A 118 12.39 15.21 20.12
C ALA A 118 12.82 16.69 20.18
N SER A 119 13.71 17.13 19.29
CA SER A 119 14.21 18.51 19.18
C SER A 119 13.61 19.31 18.04
N ALA A 120 12.94 18.65 17.09
CA ALA A 120 12.30 19.28 15.94
C ALA A 120 11.07 20.10 16.36
N ASP A 121 10.69 21.05 15.51
CA ASP A 121 9.48 21.85 15.70
C ASP A 121 8.25 20.94 15.79
N ARG A 122 7.42 21.20 16.81
CA ARG A 122 6.15 20.52 17.08
C ARG A 122 5.12 21.56 17.50
N PHE A 123 3.86 21.32 17.14
CA PHE A 123 2.74 22.23 17.35
C PHE A 123 1.65 21.47 18.10
N HIS A 124 1.56 21.68 19.42
CA HIS A 124 0.75 20.83 20.30
C HIS A 124 1.14 19.35 20.18
N GLY A 125 2.45 19.09 20.18
CA GLY A 125 3.01 17.74 20.02
C GLY A 125 2.87 17.12 18.63
N VAL A 126 2.17 17.74 17.68
CA VAL A 126 2.03 17.27 16.30
C VAL A 126 3.18 17.82 15.46
N TRP A 127 3.83 16.97 14.65
CA TRP A 127 4.88 17.41 13.72
C TRP A 127 4.26 18.02 12.46
N PRO A 128 4.95 18.97 11.82
CA PRO A 128 4.55 19.44 10.48
C PRO A 128 4.78 18.36 9.44
N HIS A 129 4.12 18.49 8.28
CA HIS A 129 4.33 17.65 7.12
C HIS A 129 5.82 17.59 6.72
N TRP A 130 6.45 18.76 6.59
CA TRP A 130 7.86 18.88 6.23
C TRP A 130 8.71 19.56 7.29
N LEU A 131 9.90 19.00 7.48
CA LEU A 131 10.96 19.55 8.31
C LEU A 131 12.22 19.72 7.47
N ASN A 132 13.07 20.67 7.85
CA ASN A 132 14.45 20.70 7.42
C ASN A 132 15.23 19.62 8.20
N GLY A 133 15.76 18.62 7.51
CA GLY A 133 16.42 17.46 8.10
C GLY A 133 17.75 17.77 8.81
N SER A 134 18.31 18.96 8.64
CA SER A 134 19.53 19.38 9.33
C SER A 134 19.28 20.07 10.67
N ASN A 135 18.16 20.78 10.82
CA ASN A 135 17.92 21.60 12.01
C ASN A 135 16.53 21.41 12.67
N GLY A 136 15.67 20.58 12.09
CA GLY A 136 14.35 20.27 12.64
C GLY A 136 13.35 21.41 12.56
N LYS A 137 13.59 22.44 11.73
CA LYS A 137 12.65 23.55 11.54
C LYS A 137 11.58 23.22 10.53
N VAL A 138 10.34 23.66 10.78
CA VAL A 138 9.23 23.51 9.84
C VAL A 138 9.58 24.11 8.48
N ILE A 139 9.31 23.36 7.42
CA ILE A 139 9.25 23.88 6.06
C ILE A 139 7.76 23.92 5.70
N PRO A 140 7.16 25.10 5.50
CA PRO A 140 5.75 25.19 5.16
C PRO A 140 5.43 24.40 3.87
N PHE A 141 4.45 23.51 3.93
CA PHE A 141 3.96 22.79 2.75
C PHE A 141 3.15 23.73 1.84
N SER A 142 2.45 24.69 2.45
CA SER A 142 1.80 25.80 1.77
C SER A 142 1.81 27.05 2.65
N ALA A 143 1.30 28.18 2.15
CA ALA A 143 1.30 29.44 2.90
C ALA A 143 0.62 29.37 4.27
N LYS A 144 -0.44 28.55 4.42
CA LYS A 144 -1.19 28.38 5.68
C LYS A 144 -0.91 27.05 6.39
N ASP A 145 -0.14 26.17 5.74
CA ASP A 145 0.27 24.89 6.28
C ASP A 145 1.74 24.96 6.70
N ASN A 146 1.94 25.66 7.82
CA ASN A 146 3.24 25.91 8.45
C ASN A 146 3.25 25.49 9.93
N GLY A 147 2.30 24.64 10.31
CA GLY A 147 2.11 24.15 11.68
C GLY A 147 2.04 22.63 11.70
N GLY A 148 1.26 22.04 12.61
CA GLY A 148 1.18 20.59 12.72
C GLY A 148 0.23 19.96 11.71
N ASP A 149 0.64 18.81 11.19
CA ASP A 149 -0.15 17.92 10.32
C ASP A 149 -0.45 16.61 11.07
N VAL A 150 -1.73 16.37 11.34
CA VAL A 150 -2.22 15.22 12.12
C VAL A 150 -2.10 13.91 11.34
N ILE A 151 -2.32 13.92 10.03
CA ILE A 151 -2.26 12.71 9.20
C ILE A 151 -0.81 12.23 9.09
N GLU A 152 0.10 13.16 8.80
CA GLU A 152 1.52 12.87 8.70
C GLU A 152 2.12 12.44 10.05
N THR A 153 1.70 13.09 11.15
CA THR A 153 2.06 12.66 12.51
C THR A 153 1.52 11.26 12.82
N ALA A 154 0.31 10.92 12.39
CA ALA A 154 -0.25 9.59 12.58
C ALA A 154 0.55 8.52 11.84
N PHE A 155 0.99 8.77 10.61
CA PHE A 155 1.88 7.86 9.88
C PHE A 155 3.24 7.71 10.56
N LEU A 156 3.83 8.80 11.07
CA LEU A 156 5.08 8.77 11.82
C LEU A 156 4.97 7.92 13.10
N ILE A 157 3.97 8.21 13.93
CA ILE A 157 3.71 7.48 15.18
C ILE A 157 3.39 6.02 14.89
N ASN A 158 2.64 5.73 13.83
CA ASN A 158 2.36 4.37 13.40
C ASN A 158 3.66 3.57 13.22
N GLY A 159 4.63 4.11 12.47
CA GLY A 159 5.93 3.46 12.30
C GLY A 159 6.73 3.32 13.61
N LEU A 160 6.76 4.38 14.43
CA LEU A 160 7.49 4.38 15.69
C LEU A 160 6.93 3.35 16.69
N LEU A 161 5.61 3.25 16.85
CA LEU A 161 5.01 2.25 17.75
C LEU A 161 5.25 0.81 17.25
N THR A 162 5.28 0.59 15.93
CA THR A 162 5.70 -0.70 15.36
C THR A 162 7.16 -1.01 15.70
N ALA A 163 8.06 -0.02 15.62
CA ALA A 163 9.45 -0.19 16.05
C ALA A 163 9.55 -0.49 17.55
N ARG A 164 8.78 0.21 18.39
CA ARG A 164 8.75 -0.06 19.84
C ARG A 164 8.32 -1.50 20.14
N ALA A 165 7.39 -2.06 19.37
CA ALA A 165 6.98 -3.46 19.49
C ALA A 165 8.08 -4.44 19.03
N TYR A 166 8.82 -4.10 17.97
CA TYR A 166 9.86 -4.97 17.39
C TYR A 166 11.18 -4.95 18.19
N PHE A 167 11.62 -3.78 18.65
CA PHE A 167 12.85 -3.56 19.42
C PHE A 167 12.61 -3.77 20.91
N ASN A 168 12.31 -5.03 21.29
CA ASN A 168 11.92 -5.47 22.62
C ASN A 168 13.02 -6.16 23.44
N GLY A 169 14.29 -6.04 23.02
CA GLY A 169 15.46 -6.56 23.71
C GLY A 169 15.69 -5.91 25.07
N ALA A 170 16.38 -6.63 25.95
CA ALA A 170 16.70 -6.17 27.31
C ALA A 170 17.96 -5.28 27.36
N ASP A 171 18.65 -5.07 26.25
CA ASP A 171 19.83 -4.20 26.20
C ASP A 171 19.45 -2.73 26.42
N ALA A 172 20.46 -1.94 26.80
CA ALA A 172 20.27 -0.55 27.19
C ALA A 172 19.79 0.33 26.02
N GLN A 173 20.26 0.07 24.80
CA GLN A 173 19.92 0.90 23.64
C GLN A 173 18.47 0.64 23.18
N GLU A 174 18.02 -0.62 23.12
CA GLU A 174 16.61 -0.91 22.80
C GLU A 174 15.67 -0.44 23.92
N THR A 175 16.10 -0.52 25.18
CA THR A 175 15.34 0.06 26.30
C THR A 175 15.19 1.57 26.15
N GLU A 176 16.28 2.28 25.85
CA GLU A 176 16.27 3.72 25.58
C GLU A 176 15.37 4.06 24.38
N LEU A 177 15.47 3.29 23.29
CA LEU A 177 14.67 3.48 22.09
C LEU A 177 13.17 3.38 22.42
N ARG A 178 12.76 2.34 23.15
CA ARG A 178 11.35 2.18 23.57
C ARG A 178 10.89 3.34 24.45
N THR A 179 11.73 3.81 25.37
CA THR A 179 11.42 4.96 26.23
C THR A 179 11.22 6.23 25.41
N LYS A 180 12.12 6.55 24.47
CA LYS A 180 11.99 7.75 23.62
C LYS A 180 10.75 7.68 22.75
N ILE A 181 10.47 6.54 22.13
CA ILE A 181 9.26 6.37 21.31
C ILE A 181 8.00 6.61 22.15
N THR A 182 7.92 6.02 23.35
CA THR A 182 6.78 6.21 24.24
C THR A 182 6.61 7.70 24.62
N GLN A 183 7.69 8.40 24.94
CA GLN A 183 7.64 9.85 25.23
C GLN A 183 7.15 10.67 24.04
N LEU A 184 7.63 10.37 22.83
CA LEU A 184 7.20 11.04 21.60
C LEU A 184 5.71 10.83 21.35
N TRP A 185 5.24 9.59 21.50
CA TRP A 185 3.82 9.20 21.36
C TRP A 185 2.92 9.90 22.37
N GLU A 186 3.26 9.84 23.65
CA GLU A 186 2.42 10.35 24.75
C GLU A 186 2.34 11.88 24.79
N THR A 187 3.19 12.58 24.03
CA THR A 187 3.18 14.04 23.94
C THR A 187 2.42 14.58 22.73
N VAL A 188 1.82 13.73 21.89
CA VAL A 188 0.97 14.20 20.77
C VAL A 188 -0.42 14.57 21.30
N GLU A 189 -0.78 15.85 21.21
CA GLU A 189 -2.06 16.38 21.73
C GLU A 189 -3.20 16.21 20.71
N TRP A 190 -3.69 14.98 20.50
CA TRP A 190 -4.78 14.72 19.54
C TRP A 190 -6.08 15.45 19.90
N ASP A 191 -6.33 15.63 21.20
CA ASP A 191 -7.46 16.37 21.74
C ASP A 191 -7.42 17.86 21.41
N TRP A 192 -6.23 18.48 21.31
CA TRP A 192 -6.07 19.85 20.82
C TRP A 192 -6.63 19.99 19.40
N TYR A 193 -6.30 19.05 18.50
CA TYR A 193 -6.79 19.04 17.11
C TYR A 193 -8.28 18.70 16.99
N ALA A 194 -8.93 18.34 18.11
CA ALA A 194 -10.38 18.18 18.22
C ALA A 194 -11.06 19.25 19.09
N SER A 195 -10.33 20.30 19.51
CA SER A 195 -10.78 21.26 20.51
C SER A 195 -11.63 22.41 19.97
N ARG A 196 -11.91 22.46 18.66
CA ARG A 196 -12.64 23.58 18.02
C ARG A 196 -14.12 23.69 18.42
N GLY A 197 -14.62 22.75 19.21
CA GLY A 197 -15.97 22.77 19.78
C GLY A 197 -17.07 22.21 18.87
N ASP A 198 -16.72 21.61 17.73
CA ASP A 198 -17.68 21.02 16.77
C ASP A 198 -17.56 19.50 16.61
N ASN A 199 -16.85 18.84 17.53
CA ASN A 199 -16.58 17.39 17.54
C ASN A 199 -15.93 16.89 16.25
N LYS A 200 -15.01 17.66 15.66
CA LYS A 200 -14.22 17.23 14.50
C LYS A 200 -12.74 17.22 14.82
N LEU A 201 -12.05 16.24 14.25
CA LEU A 201 -10.59 16.20 14.23
C LEU A 201 -10.12 16.95 12.98
N TYR A 202 -9.29 17.96 13.17
CA TYR A 202 -8.75 18.79 12.10
C TYR A 202 -7.39 18.29 11.66
N TRP A 203 -7.15 18.34 10.35
CA TRP A 203 -5.89 17.92 9.76
C TRP A 203 -4.74 18.85 10.17
N HIS A 204 -4.99 20.16 10.20
CA HIS A 204 -3.95 21.16 10.41
C HIS A 204 -4.31 22.14 11.52
N TRP A 205 -3.27 22.64 12.19
CA TRP A 205 -3.29 23.81 13.06
C TRP A 205 -1.98 24.57 12.92
N SER A 206 -2.05 25.90 12.87
CA SER A 206 -0.88 26.78 12.74
C SER A 206 -0.78 27.77 13.90
N PRO A 207 0.44 28.07 14.40
CA PRO A 207 0.62 29.16 15.37
C PRO A 207 0.29 30.55 14.77
N ASP A 208 0.48 30.73 13.46
CA ASP A 208 0.28 32.01 12.78
C ASP A 208 -1.15 32.16 12.25
N PHE A 209 -1.77 31.05 11.82
CA PHE A 209 -3.06 31.04 11.12
C PHE A 209 -4.17 30.29 11.87
N GLY A 210 -3.89 29.74 13.06
CA GLY A 210 -4.85 28.96 13.83
C GLY A 210 -5.49 27.83 13.01
N TRP A 211 -6.82 27.89 12.86
CA TRP A 211 -7.63 26.90 12.15
C TRP A 211 -7.96 27.28 10.70
N GLU A 212 -7.30 28.27 10.10
CA GLU A 212 -7.67 28.80 8.78
C GLU A 212 -7.57 27.78 7.62
N MET A 213 -6.72 26.75 7.73
CA MET A 213 -6.72 25.61 6.80
C MET A 213 -8.09 24.92 6.78
N ASN A 214 -8.79 24.91 7.92
CA ASN A 214 -10.19 24.50 8.08
C ASN A 214 -10.55 23.18 7.38
N MET A 215 -9.68 22.17 7.53
CA MET A 215 -9.83 20.87 6.89
C MET A 215 -10.13 19.79 7.93
N PRO A 216 -11.42 19.53 8.27
CA PRO A 216 -11.77 18.39 9.11
C PRO A 216 -11.47 17.09 8.36
N ILE A 217 -10.89 16.11 9.05
CA ILE A 217 -10.59 14.80 8.46
C ILE A 217 -11.90 14.01 8.40
N GLN A 218 -12.38 13.72 7.18
CA GLN A 218 -13.63 12.99 6.97
C GLN A 218 -13.35 11.72 6.17
N GLY A 219 -13.92 10.61 6.63
CA GLY A 219 -13.80 9.34 5.95
C GLY A 219 -14.81 9.25 4.80
N TRP A 220 -14.57 8.38 3.82
CA TRP A 220 -13.47 7.42 3.76
C TRP A 220 -12.30 7.92 2.90
N ASN A 221 -11.09 7.87 3.46
CA ASN A 221 -9.81 8.19 2.83
C ASN A 221 -8.64 7.48 3.56
N GLU A 222 -7.39 7.91 3.37
CA GLU A 222 -6.16 7.37 3.98
C GLU A 222 -6.03 7.56 5.50
N GLY A 223 -6.87 8.41 6.11
CA GLY A 223 -6.66 8.93 7.46
C GLY A 223 -7.19 8.09 8.62
N LEU A 224 -7.60 6.83 8.40
CA LEU A 224 -8.19 5.97 9.45
C LEU A 224 -7.24 5.81 10.66
N ILE A 225 -5.95 5.62 10.42
CA ILE A 225 -4.95 5.43 11.47
C ILE A 225 -4.84 6.63 12.42
N ALA A 226 -5.07 7.85 11.93
CA ALA A 226 -5.08 9.05 12.78
C ALA A 226 -6.17 8.99 13.84
N TYR A 227 -7.36 8.51 13.48
CA TYR A 227 -8.44 8.31 14.44
C TYR A 227 -8.18 7.17 15.42
N VAL A 228 -7.63 6.04 14.94
CA VAL A 228 -7.29 4.91 15.81
C VAL A 228 -6.26 5.32 16.85
N LEU A 229 -5.20 6.03 16.44
CA LEU A 229 -4.19 6.58 17.34
C LEU A 229 -4.78 7.63 18.27
N ALA A 230 -5.54 8.60 17.77
CA ALA A 230 -6.17 9.62 18.60
C ALA A 230 -7.09 9.03 19.68
N LEU A 231 -7.79 7.92 19.40
CA LEU A 231 -8.60 7.20 20.39
C LEU A 231 -7.75 6.33 21.33
N ALA A 232 -6.60 5.83 20.85
CA ALA A 232 -5.66 5.00 21.60
C ALA A 232 -4.78 5.78 22.57
N SER A 233 -4.58 7.09 22.34
CA SER A 233 -3.70 7.93 23.16
C SER A 233 -4.00 7.81 24.66
N PRO A 234 -3.00 7.55 25.52
CA PRO A 234 -3.21 7.43 26.96
C PRO A 234 -3.28 8.78 27.68
N THR A 235 -2.82 9.85 27.03
CA THR A 235 -2.64 11.19 27.62
C THR A 235 -3.57 12.24 27.00
N HIS A 236 -3.78 12.15 25.68
CA HIS A 236 -4.47 13.16 24.88
C HIS A 236 -5.49 12.51 23.94
N ALA A 237 -6.39 11.69 24.49
CA ALA A 237 -7.37 10.99 23.70
C ALA A 237 -8.50 11.90 23.22
N ILE A 238 -8.92 11.74 21.96
CA ILE A 238 -10.21 12.29 21.51
C ILE A 238 -11.37 11.47 22.09
N SER A 239 -12.55 12.07 22.17
CA SER A 239 -13.76 11.33 22.52
C SER A 239 -14.25 10.47 21.33
N PRO A 240 -14.90 9.31 21.57
CA PRO A 240 -15.53 8.53 20.50
C PRO A 240 -16.54 9.31 19.65
N ALA A 241 -17.15 10.37 20.20
CA ALA A 241 -18.07 11.23 19.47
C ALA A 241 -17.39 11.97 18.30
N VAL A 242 -16.09 12.29 18.41
CA VAL A 242 -15.31 12.91 17.33
C VAL A 242 -15.18 11.96 16.14
N TYR A 243 -14.92 10.68 16.38
CA TYR A 243 -14.90 9.66 15.33
C TYR A 243 -16.26 9.51 14.65
N GLN A 244 -17.35 9.43 15.43
CA GLN A 244 -18.70 9.28 14.88
C GLN A 244 -19.17 10.51 14.08
N THR A 245 -18.77 11.71 14.50
CA THR A 245 -19.23 12.96 13.87
C THR A 245 -18.38 13.33 12.65
N SER A 246 -17.06 13.16 12.76
CA SER A 246 -16.11 13.62 11.74
C SER A 246 -15.76 12.53 10.75
N TRP A 247 -15.25 11.38 11.22
CA TRP A 247 -14.82 10.29 10.35
C TRP A 247 -16.00 9.62 9.63
N ILE A 248 -17.04 9.22 10.38
CA ILE A 248 -18.26 8.58 9.85
C ILE A 248 -19.24 9.60 9.25
N GLY A 249 -18.79 10.82 8.96
CA GLY A 249 -19.60 11.92 8.44
C GLY A 249 -20.31 11.63 7.11
N SER A 250 -20.95 12.65 6.54
CA SER A 250 -21.88 12.49 5.40
C SER A 250 -21.31 11.82 4.14
N GLY A 251 -19.98 11.85 3.94
CA GLY A 251 -19.30 11.23 2.79
C GLY A 251 -18.80 9.80 3.01
N PHE A 252 -18.88 9.27 4.23
CA PHE A 252 -18.34 7.95 4.57
C PHE A 252 -19.17 6.83 3.93
N ARG A 253 -20.49 6.91 4.06
CA ARG A 253 -21.43 5.86 3.63
C ARG A 253 -21.83 6.10 2.17
N SER A 254 -21.25 5.33 1.27
CA SER A 254 -21.43 5.51 -0.17
C SER A 254 -21.40 4.16 -0.87
N THR A 255 -22.50 3.40 -0.74
CA THR A 255 -22.59 2.07 -1.32
C THR A 255 -22.74 2.14 -2.83
N GLN A 256 -21.79 1.55 -3.55
CA GLN A 256 -21.72 1.57 -5.01
C GLN A 256 -21.29 0.20 -5.54
N THR A 257 -21.83 -0.21 -6.69
CA THR A 257 -21.35 -1.39 -7.42
C THR A 257 -20.60 -0.95 -8.67
N LEU A 258 -19.31 -1.24 -8.74
CA LEU A 258 -18.38 -0.78 -9.77
C LEU A 258 -17.55 -1.97 -10.23
N GLU A 259 -17.43 -2.18 -11.55
CA GLU A 259 -16.75 -3.36 -12.11
C GLU A 259 -17.27 -4.70 -11.53
N GLY A 260 -18.54 -4.72 -11.09
CA GLY A 260 -19.20 -5.85 -10.43
C GLY A 260 -18.84 -6.08 -8.96
N TYR A 261 -17.98 -5.26 -8.37
CA TYR A 261 -17.66 -5.27 -6.94
C TYR A 261 -18.49 -4.23 -6.19
N LYS A 262 -19.07 -4.63 -5.05
CA LYS A 262 -19.81 -3.72 -4.17
C LYS A 262 -18.88 -3.11 -3.12
N LEU A 263 -18.61 -1.82 -3.21
CA LEU A 263 -17.96 -1.05 -2.14
C LEU A 263 -19.03 -0.45 -1.23
N GLU A 264 -18.89 -0.66 0.08
CA GLU A 264 -19.84 -0.19 1.09
C GLU A 264 -19.63 1.29 1.46
N ILE A 265 -18.39 1.75 1.39
CA ILE A 265 -17.93 3.09 1.81
C ILE A 265 -16.98 3.71 0.77
N GLY A 266 -16.72 5.01 0.89
CA GLY A 266 -15.72 5.69 0.07
C GLY A 266 -16.21 6.35 -1.21
N PRO A 267 -15.31 7.13 -1.85
CA PRO A 267 -15.65 7.86 -3.05
C PRO A 267 -15.91 6.89 -4.22
N PRO A 268 -16.48 7.36 -5.34
CA PRO A 268 -16.59 6.55 -6.55
C PRO A 268 -15.26 5.91 -6.93
N TYR A 269 -15.32 4.63 -7.29
CA TYR A 269 -14.16 3.76 -7.57
C TYR A 269 -13.15 3.61 -6.43
N GLY A 270 -13.52 3.99 -5.21
CA GLY A 270 -12.69 3.90 -4.01
C GLY A 270 -11.63 5.01 -3.86
N GLY A 271 -11.35 5.77 -4.93
CA GLY A 271 -10.31 6.81 -4.95
C GLY A 271 -8.92 6.27 -5.32
N PRO A 272 -7.86 7.07 -5.11
CA PRO A 272 -6.47 6.62 -5.30
C PRO A 272 -6.15 5.39 -4.46
N LEU A 273 -5.38 4.45 -5.02
CA LEU A 273 -5.21 3.14 -4.37
C LEU A 273 -4.46 3.16 -3.02
N PHE A 274 -3.69 4.20 -2.72
CA PHE A 274 -3.01 4.37 -1.44
C PHE A 274 -3.95 4.47 -0.23
N PHE A 275 -5.24 4.75 -0.44
CA PHE A 275 -6.27 4.66 0.61
C PHE A 275 -6.40 3.25 1.18
N ALA A 276 -6.09 2.22 0.38
CA ALA A 276 -6.02 0.83 0.82
C ALA A 276 -4.66 0.47 1.45
N HIS A 277 -3.69 1.39 1.52
CA HIS A 277 -2.32 1.11 1.96
C HIS A 277 -1.94 1.80 3.26
N TYR A 278 -1.96 3.14 3.33
CA TYR A 278 -1.21 3.88 4.38
C TYR A 278 -1.63 3.55 5.81
N SER A 279 -2.94 3.55 6.07
CA SER A 279 -3.46 3.13 7.39
C SER A 279 -3.21 1.64 7.67
N PHE A 280 -3.08 0.83 6.62
CA PHE A 280 -2.99 -0.62 6.66
C PHE A 280 -1.57 -1.17 6.54
N LEU A 281 -0.54 -0.31 6.56
CA LEU A 281 0.83 -0.78 6.69
C LEU A 281 1.07 -1.52 8.02
N SER A 282 0.30 -1.15 9.05
CA SER A 282 0.38 -1.71 10.41
C SER A 282 -0.95 -2.22 10.95
N LEU A 283 -2.07 -1.57 10.62
CA LEU A 283 -3.40 -2.09 10.96
C LEU A 283 -3.68 -3.31 10.08
N ASP A 284 -4.02 -4.44 10.69
CA ASP A 284 -4.33 -5.67 9.98
C ASP A 284 -5.82 -5.68 9.56
N PRO A 285 -6.14 -5.41 8.29
CA PRO A 285 -7.53 -5.31 7.85
C PRO A 285 -8.28 -6.65 7.95
N ARG A 286 -7.59 -7.79 8.07
CA ARG A 286 -8.20 -9.12 8.31
C ARG A 286 -8.84 -9.23 9.68
N GLN A 287 -8.40 -8.40 10.62
CA GLN A 287 -8.88 -8.36 12.00
C GLN A 287 -9.81 -7.17 12.26
N MET A 288 -10.32 -6.52 11.21
CA MET A 288 -11.08 -5.28 11.33
C MET A 288 -12.42 -5.37 10.61
N GLN A 289 -13.48 -5.13 11.36
CA GLN A 289 -14.83 -4.88 10.86
C GLN A 289 -15.58 -3.94 11.81
N ASP A 290 -16.37 -3.05 11.25
CA ASP A 290 -17.37 -2.29 12.00
C ASP A 290 -18.78 -2.55 11.44
N GLN A 291 -19.76 -1.75 11.85
CA GLN A 291 -21.15 -1.87 11.41
C GLN A 291 -21.36 -1.55 9.92
N TYR A 292 -20.39 -0.95 9.24
CA TYR A 292 -20.47 -0.49 7.86
C TYR A 292 -19.67 -1.38 6.90
N VAL A 293 -18.49 -1.84 7.32
CA VAL A 293 -17.53 -2.45 6.40
C VAL A 293 -16.69 -3.54 7.05
N ASN A 294 -16.38 -4.57 6.26
CA ASN A 294 -15.25 -5.48 6.52
C ASN A 294 -14.02 -4.93 5.78
N TYR A 295 -13.00 -4.49 6.52
CA TYR A 295 -11.90 -3.69 5.95
C TYR A 295 -11.02 -4.51 5.00
N TRP A 296 -10.82 -5.81 5.25
CA TRP A 296 -10.13 -6.68 4.29
C TRP A 296 -10.87 -6.73 2.96
N GLN A 297 -12.17 -7.02 3.01
CA GLN A 297 -12.97 -7.13 1.80
C GLN A 297 -13.02 -5.81 1.04
N HIS A 298 -13.10 -4.69 1.75
CA HIS A 298 -13.06 -3.35 1.15
C HIS A 298 -11.76 -3.11 0.38
N ASN A 299 -10.60 -3.37 0.99
CA ASN A 299 -9.30 -3.12 0.36
C ASN A 299 -9.04 -4.05 -0.84
N VAL A 300 -9.46 -5.31 -0.77
CA VAL A 300 -9.39 -6.25 -1.91
C VAL A 300 -10.27 -5.75 -3.05
N LYS A 301 -11.53 -5.38 -2.78
CA LYS A 301 -12.44 -4.87 -3.81
C LYS A 301 -11.94 -3.55 -4.41
N HIS A 302 -11.42 -2.62 -3.61
CA HIS A 302 -10.84 -1.36 -4.12
C HIS A 302 -9.68 -1.63 -5.07
N THR A 303 -8.79 -2.56 -4.72
CA THR A 303 -7.70 -3.01 -5.59
C THR A 303 -8.20 -3.62 -6.89
N LEU A 304 -9.18 -4.55 -6.81
CA LEU A 304 -9.75 -5.20 -8.00
C LEU A 304 -10.50 -4.22 -8.91
N ILE A 305 -11.18 -3.21 -8.35
CA ILE A 305 -11.82 -2.14 -9.11
C ILE A 305 -10.78 -1.30 -9.85
N ASN A 306 -9.69 -0.92 -9.18
CA ASN A 306 -8.60 -0.14 -9.80
C ASN A 306 -7.98 -0.90 -10.98
N ARG A 307 -7.68 -2.19 -10.79
CA ARG A 307 -7.19 -3.08 -11.85
C ARG A 307 -8.21 -3.26 -12.98
N SER A 308 -9.46 -3.59 -12.66
CA SER A 308 -10.51 -3.86 -13.66
C SER A 308 -10.80 -2.61 -14.51
N TYR A 309 -10.89 -1.44 -13.89
CA TYR A 309 -11.03 -0.18 -14.61
C TYR A 309 -9.87 0.00 -15.61
N SER A 310 -8.63 -0.13 -15.13
CA SER A 310 -7.42 0.08 -15.96
C SER A 310 -7.41 -0.81 -17.20
N ILE A 311 -7.80 -2.08 -17.05
CA ILE A 311 -7.73 -3.07 -18.14
C ILE A 311 -8.93 -2.97 -19.08
N HIS A 312 -10.13 -2.67 -18.57
CA HIS A 312 -11.38 -2.88 -19.31
C HIS A 312 -12.14 -1.60 -19.66
N LEU A 313 -11.97 -0.52 -18.90
CA LEU A 313 -12.75 0.71 -19.07
C LEU A 313 -11.91 1.91 -19.48
N ALA A 314 -10.66 1.98 -19.04
CA ALA A 314 -9.77 3.08 -19.36
C ALA A 314 -9.57 3.21 -20.88
N PRO A 315 -9.35 4.43 -21.40
CA PRO A 315 -9.01 4.65 -22.80
C PRO A 315 -7.83 3.76 -23.26
N ARG A 316 -7.98 3.08 -24.40
CA ARG A 316 -6.99 2.10 -24.88
C ARG A 316 -5.61 2.71 -25.12
N GLU A 317 -5.59 3.99 -25.50
CA GLU A 317 -4.38 4.78 -25.74
C GLU A 317 -3.50 4.97 -24.48
N HIS A 318 -4.05 4.80 -23.27
CA HIS A 318 -3.27 4.82 -22.03
C HIS A 318 -2.32 3.60 -21.94
N GLY A 319 -2.63 2.50 -22.64
CA GLY A 319 -1.73 1.36 -22.78
C GLY A 319 -1.63 0.45 -21.54
N TYR A 320 -2.62 0.51 -20.64
CA TYR A 320 -2.76 -0.39 -19.50
C TYR A 320 -2.88 -1.87 -19.95
N SER A 321 -2.48 -2.78 -19.07
CA SER A 321 -2.59 -4.22 -19.28
C SER A 321 -2.60 -4.99 -17.95
N GLU A 322 -2.75 -6.31 -17.99
CA GLU A 322 -2.68 -7.16 -16.78
C GLU A 322 -1.37 -7.00 -15.99
N SER A 323 -0.28 -6.64 -16.67
CA SER A 323 1.05 -6.42 -16.10
C SER A 323 1.47 -4.94 -16.07
N LEU A 324 0.54 -4.02 -16.35
CA LEU A 324 0.76 -2.58 -16.28
C LEU A 324 -0.54 -1.88 -15.89
N TRP A 325 -0.81 -1.80 -14.59
CA TRP A 325 -1.97 -1.15 -13.99
C TRP A 325 -1.58 -0.58 -12.61
N GLY A 326 -2.44 0.28 -12.07
CA GLY A 326 -2.26 0.84 -10.74
C GLY A 326 -2.31 2.37 -10.76
N LEU A 327 -3.46 2.91 -10.38
CA LEU A 327 -3.71 4.36 -10.33
C LEU A 327 -3.68 4.84 -8.88
N THR A 328 -2.74 5.73 -8.57
CA THR A 328 -2.63 6.36 -7.26
C THR A 328 -1.95 7.73 -7.34
N ALA A 329 -1.92 8.47 -6.23
CA ALA A 329 -1.26 9.78 -6.22
C ALA A 329 0.25 9.63 -6.40
N SER A 330 0.85 10.46 -7.27
CA SER A 330 2.25 10.36 -7.67
C SER A 330 2.68 11.55 -8.51
N ASP A 331 3.97 11.59 -8.88
CA ASP A 331 4.47 12.45 -9.93
C ASP A 331 3.69 12.23 -11.24
N ASP A 332 3.52 13.32 -11.97
CA ASP A 332 2.76 13.40 -13.20
C ASP A 332 3.59 14.15 -14.27
N PRO A 333 3.40 13.89 -15.58
CA PRO A 333 4.01 14.70 -16.63
C PRO A 333 3.85 16.21 -16.48
N PHE A 334 2.86 16.68 -15.73
CA PHE A 334 2.58 18.09 -15.46
C PHE A 334 2.77 18.50 -13.99
N GLY A 335 3.43 17.68 -13.17
CA GLY A 335 3.73 17.98 -11.77
C GLY A 335 3.43 16.80 -10.86
N TYR A 336 2.35 16.89 -10.10
CA TYR A 336 1.87 15.84 -9.19
C TYR A 336 0.35 15.77 -9.29
N SER A 337 -0.22 14.56 -9.29
CA SER A 337 -1.67 14.37 -9.42
C SER A 337 -2.14 13.17 -8.61
N ALA A 338 -3.32 13.30 -8.01
CA ALA A 338 -3.97 12.22 -7.29
C ALA A 338 -4.68 11.26 -8.28
N HIS A 339 -3.93 10.41 -8.98
CA HIS A 339 -4.51 9.52 -9.98
C HIS A 339 -5.44 8.49 -9.33
N SER A 340 -6.54 8.22 -10.01
CA SER A 340 -7.54 7.21 -9.65
C SER A 340 -8.40 6.91 -10.87
N PRO A 341 -9.31 5.92 -10.83
CA PRO A 341 -10.24 5.69 -11.94
C PRO A 341 -11.11 6.90 -12.32
N THR A 342 -11.27 7.89 -11.44
CA THR A 342 -12.00 9.14 -11.72
C THR A 342 -11.09 10.32 -12.11
N ASN A 343 -9.77 10.12 -12.08
CA ASN A 343 -8.74 11.09 -12.47
C ASN A 343 -7.59 10.33 -13.15
N ASP A 344 -7.84 9.85 -14.37
CA ASP A 344 -6.92 9.03 -15.17
C ASP A 344 -6.43 9.83 -16.39
N ASN A 345 -5.11 9.82 -16.60
CA ASN A 345 -4.46 10.41 -17.77
C ASN A 345 -3.40 9.48 -18.40
N GLY A 346 -3.44 8.19 -18.08
CA GLY A 346 -2.49 7.18 -18.54
C GLY A 346 -1.24 7.01 -17.68
N THR A 347 -1.12 7.72 -16.56
CA THR A 347 0.01 7.58 -15.64
C THR A 347 -0.21 6.40 -14.66
N VAL A 348 0.64 5.38 -14.77
CA VAL A 348 0.73 4.23 -13.87
C VAL A 348 1.73 4.52 -12.77
N THR A 349 1.46 4.07 -11.55
CA THR A 349 2.35 4.24 -10.40
C THR A 349 2.65 2.88 -9.77
N PRO A 350 3.90 2.38 -9.76
CA PRO A 350 4.23 1.05 -9.23
C PRO A 350 3.73 0.78 -7.81
N THR A 351 3.77 1.77 -6.91
CA THR A 351 3.32 1.59 -5.53
C THR A 351 1.85 1.19 -5.41
N ALA A 352 1.01 1.54 -6.40
CA ALA A 352 -0.39 1.16 -6.41
C ALA A 352 -0.55 -0.37 -6.45
N ALA A 353 0.08 -1.02 -7.43
CA ALA A 353 0.00 -2.48 -7.59
C ALA A 353 0.88 -3.19 -6.55
N LEU A 354 2.12 -2.74 -6.33
CA LEU A 354 3.06 -3.38 -5.42
C LEU A 354 2.65 -3.21 -3.93
N GLY A 355 2.09 -2.07 -3.56
CA GLY A 355 1.48 -1.86 -2.24
C GLY A 355 0.24 -2.74 -1.99
N SER A 356 -0.33 -3.32 -3.05
CA SER A 356 -1.49 -4.22 -2.98
C SER A 356 -1.15 -5.72 -3.01
N PHE A 357 0.13 -6.09 -2.81
CA PHE A 357 0.56 -7.49 -2.74
C PHE A 357 -0.27 -8.36 -1.78
N PRO A 358 -0.59 -7.92 -0.55
CA PRO A 358 -1.40 -8.73 0.36
C PRO A 358 -2.82 -8.99 -0.15
N TYR A 359 -3.37 -8.09 -0.96
CA TYR A 359 -4.75 -8.15 -1.43
C TYR A 359 -4.89 -8.94 -2.73
N THR A 360 -3.94 -8.78 -3.65
CA THR A 360 -3.97 -9.38 -4.99
C THR A 360 -2.60 -9.89 -5.41
N PRO A 361 -2.04 -10.90 -4.73
CA PRO A 361 -0.63 -11.29 -4.89
C PRO A 361 -0.28 -11.73 -6.31
N TYR A 362 -1.15 -12.50 -6.96
CA TYR A 362 -0.94 -12.91 -8.35
C TYR A 362 -0.87 -11.71 -9.30
N TYR A 363 -1.85 -10.81 -9.25
CA TYR A 363 -1.89 -9.63 -10.13
C TYR A 363 -0.77 -8.63 -9.85
N SER A 364 -0.37 -8.48 -8.58
CA SER A 364 0.75 -7.62 -8.18
C SER A 364 2.08 -8.20 -8.65
N MET A 365 2.23 -9.53 -8.61
CA MET A 365 3.40 -10.23 -9.15
C MET A 365 3.51 -10.08 -10.67
N GLN A 366 2.40 -10.07 -11.41
CA GLN A 366 2.42 -9.79 -12.86
C GLN A 366 3.04 -8.41 -13.15
N VAL A 367 2.70 -7.39 -12.35
CA VAL A 367 3.29 -6.04 -12.48
C VAL A 367 4.76 -6.04 -12.09
N LEU A 368 5.13 -6.70 -10.98
CA LEU A 368 6.52 -6.77 -10.53
C LEU A 368 7.43 -7.42 -11.59
N ARG A 369 7.02 -8.55 -12.16
CA ARG A 369 7.76 -9.23 -13.23
C ARG A 369 7.94 -8.34 -14.45
N ASN A 370 6.92 -7.58 -14.84
CA ASN A 370 7.05 -6.66 -15.97
C ASN A 370 7.96 -5.46 -15.66
N LEU A 371 7.90 -4.91 -14.44
CA LEU A 371 8.81 -3.84 -14.01
C LEU A 371 10.29 -4.27 -14.04
N TYR A 372 10.59 -5.48 -13.56
CA TYR A 372 11.96 -6.02 -13.50
C TYR A 372 12.39 -6.80 -14.75
N GLY A 373 11.46 -7.08 -15.66
CA GLY A 373 11.69 -7.66 -16.97
C GLY A 373 11.58 -6.60 -18.06
N GLY A 374 10.41 -6.53 -18.72
CA GLY A 374 10.18 -5.71 -19.90
C GLY A 374 10.42 -4.21 -19.74
N LEU A 375 10.23 -3.66 -18.54
CA LEU A 375 10.41 -2.24 -18.25
C LEU A 375 11.69 -1.93 -17.44
N SER A 376 12.56 -2.91 -17.20
CA SER A 376 13.67 -2.76 -16.25
C SER A 376 14.59 -1.58 -16.57
N SER A 377 14.96 -1.41 -17.85
CA SER A 377 15.83 -0.32 -18.31
C SER A 377 15.21 1.08 -18.23
N ILE A 378 13.89 1.16 -18.06
CA ILE A 378 13.13 2.41 -18.05
C ILE A 378 12.73 2.77 -16.62
N MET A 379 12.20 1.79 -15.89
CA MET A 379 11.48 1.96 -14.63
C MET A 379 12.27 1.60 -13.38
N ILE A 380 13.39 0.91 -13.47
CA ILE A 380 14.18 0.53 -12.30
C ILE A 380 15.42 1.43 -12.21
N GLY A 381 15.66 1.98 -11.03
CA GLY A 381 16.86 2.75 -10.71
C GLY A 381 17.50 2.30 -9.39
N PRO A 382 18.36 3.12 -8.77
CA PRO A 382 19.16 2.73 -7.61
C PRO A 382 18.32 2.36 -6.38
N TYR A 383 17.10 2.88 -6.25
CA TYR A 383 16.22 2.66 -5.11
C TYR A 383 14.95 1.88 -5.50
N GLY A 384 15.06 0.97 -6.47
CA GLY A 384 13.96 0.17 -6.97
C GLY A 384 13.16 0.88 -8.07
N PRO A 385 11.84 0.60 -8.18
CA PRO A 385 10.98 1.23 -9.18
C PRO A 385 10.91 2.74 -8.96
N TYR A 386 11.07 3.50 -10.05
CA TYR A 386 10.77 4.93 -10.12
C TYR A 386 9.29 5.19 -9.89
N ASP A 387 8.96 6.43 -9.56
CA ASP A 387 7.65 6.79 -9.04
C ASP A 387 6.49 6.54 -10.01
N ALA A 388 6.63 6.96 -11.27
CA ALA A 388 5.51 6.91 -12.21
C ALA A 388 5.92 6.69 -13.67
N TYR A 389 4.99 6.15 -14.46
CA TYR A 389 5.17 5.89 -15.89
C TYR A 389 3.94 6.28 -16.69
N ASN A 390 4.11 7.09 -17.73
CA ASN A 390 3.07 7.38 -18.70
C ASN A 390 3.52 6.91 -20.08
N ARG A 391 3.02 5.74 -20.50
CA ARG A 391 3.40 5.09 -21.75
C ARG A 391 3.03 5.93 -22.97
N GLN A 392 1.82 6.49 -22.96
CA GLN A 392 1.30 7.30 -24.08
C GLN A 392 2.18 8.52 -24.35
N ARG A 393 2.74 9.12 -23.30
CA ARG A 393 3.58 10.31 -23.38
C ARG A 393 5.08 10.01 -23.43
N ASN A 394 5.47 8.74 -23.37
CA ASN A 394 6.87 8.32 -23.24
C ASN A 394 7.58 9.06 -22.08
N TRP A 395 6.91 9.13 -20.92
CA TRP A 395 7.39 9.86 -19.76
C TRP A 395 7.57 8.94 -18.56
N VAL A 396 8.60 9.22 -17.76
CA VAL A 396 8.92 8.51 -16.51
C VAL A 396 9.18 9.55 -15.42
N GLY A 397 8.48 9.46 -14.30
CA GLY A 397 8.79 10.18 -13.07
C GLY A 397 9.99 9.54 -12.40
N ARG A 398 11.21 9.97 -12.76
CA ARG A 398 12.47 9.36 -12.30
C ARG A 398 12.88 9.76 -10.89
N ASP A 399 12.05 10.53 -10.20
CA ASP A 399 12.20 10.72 -8.77
C ASP A 399 11.69 9.49 -8.01
N TYR A 400 12.03 9.46 -6.73
CA TYR A 400 11.44 8.57 -5.75
C TYR A 400 10.80 9.41 -4.67
N LEU A 401 9.59 9.07 -4.23
CA LEU A 401 8.94 9.68 -3.07
C LEU A 401 8.92 8.71 -1.89
N ALA A 402 9.14 9.23 -0.68
CA ALA A 402 9.09 8.40 0.53
C ALA A 402 7.73 7.70 0.71
N ILE A 403 6.65 8.42 0.40
CA ILE A 403 5.28 7.94 0.57
C ILE A 403 4.91 6.83 -0.40
N ASP A 404 5.59 6.75 -1.55
CA ASP A 404 5.36 5.71 -2.56
C ASP A 404 6.31 4.53 -2.38
N GLN A 405 7.58 4.76 -2.00
CA GLN A 405 8.54 3.68 -1.75
C GLN A 405 8.24 2.89 -0.47
N GLY A 406 7.72 3.55 0.57
CA GLY A 406 7.48 2.96 1.88
C GLY A 406 6.47 1.79 1.85
N PRO A 407 5.26 2.00 1.28
CA PRO A 407 4.26 0.95 1.11
C PRO A 407 4.74 -0.25 0.32
N ILE A 408 5.61 -0.08 -0.69
CA ILE A 408 6.18 -1.20 -1.45
C ILE A 408 6.91 -2.14 -0.49
N VAL A 409 7.82 -1.64 0.35
CA VAL A 409 8.57 -2.49 1.30
C VAL A 409 7.64 -3.11 2.33
N ALA A 410 6.78 -2.29 2.94
CA ALA A 410 5.95 -2.67 4.08
C ALA A 410 4.86 -3.68 3.70
N MET A 411 4.10 -3.42 2.63
CA MET A 411 3.00 -4.29 2.21
C MET A 411 3.51 -5.60 1.60
N MET A 412 4.63 -5.57 0.88
CA MET A 412 5.28 -6.82 0.44
C MET A 412 5.73 -7.66 1.63
N GLU A 413 6.25 -7.07 2.70
CA GLU A 413 6.59 -7.83 3.90
C GLU A 413 5.33 -8.38 4.61
N ASN A 414 4.26 -7.60 4.70
CA ASN A 414 3.00 -8.08 5.26
C ASN A 414 2.41 -9.23 4.46
N TYR A 415 2.54 -9.23 3.13
CA TYR A 415 2.18 -10.38 2.30
C TYR A 415 3.04 -11.60 2.65
N ARG A 416 4.37 -11.43 2.73
CA ARG A 416 5.30 -12.55 2.88
C ARG A 416 5.27 -13.18 4.28
N SER A 417 5.08 -12.40 5.33
CA SER A 417 5.22 -12.87 6.72
C SER A 417 4.17 -12.30 7.70
N GLY A 418 3.43 -11.25 7.31
CA GLY A 418 2.53 -10.54 8.20
C GLY A 418 3.24 -9.78 9.33
N LEU A 419 4.54 -9.50 9.21
CA LEU A 419 5.39 -8.98 10.27
C LEU A 419 4.83 -7.70 10.93
N LEU A 420 4.56 -6.66 10.14
CA LEU A 420 4.20 -5.34 10.68
C LEU A 420 2.79 -5.38 11.29
N TRP A 421 1.87 -6.11 10.64
CA TRP A 421 0.54 -6.40 11.18
C TRP A 421 0.60 -7.12 12.54
N GLY A 422 1.43 -8.16 12.64
CA GLY A 422 1.60 -8.94 13.86
C GLY A 422 2.19 -8.14 15.02
N LEU A 423 3.02 -7.14 14.72
CA LEU A 423 3.63 -6.25 15.71
C LEU A 423 2.67 -5.18 16.21
N PHE A 424 2.03 -4.43 15.32
CA PHE A 424 1.32 -3.21 15.68
C PHE A 424 -0.12 -3.48 16.13
N THR A 425 -0.88 -4.26 15.37
CA THR A 425 -2.32 -4.44 15.64
C THR A 425 -2.54 -5.06 17.02
N ASN A 426 -1.60 -5.88 17.51
CA ASN A 426 -1.69 -6.55 18.79
C ASN A 426 -1.28 -5.68 20.00
N LEU A 427 -0.86 -4.42 19.79
CA LEU A 427 -0.57 -3.50 20.88
C LEU A 427 -1.85 -3.20 21.70
N PRO A 428 -1.81 -3.30 23.04
CA PRO A 428 -3.00 -3.10 23.88
C PRO A 428 -3.70 -1.75 23.68
N GLU A 429 -2.94 -0.67 23.52
CA GLU A 429 -3.51 0.66 23.28
C GLU A 429 -4.21 0.76 21.92
N ILE A 430 -3.68 0.08 20.89
CA ILE A 430 -4.28 0.09 19.55
C ILE A 430 -5.58 -0.72 19.55
N GLN A 431 -5.61 -1.87 20.23
CA GLN A 431 -6.85 -2.63 20.44
C GLN A 431 -7.89 -1.80 21.20
N ALA A 432 -7.48 -1.02 22.19
CA ALA A 432 -8.37 -0.11 22.90
C ALA A 432 -8.90 1.02 21.97
N GLY A 433 -8.03 1.60 21.13
CA GLY A 433 -8.41 2.61 20.13
C GLY A 433 -9.42 2.08 19.10
N LEU A 434 -9.16 0.89 18.54
CA LEU A 434 -10.07 0.20 17.62
C LEU A 434 -11.44 -0.07 18.27
N THR A 435 -11.43 -0.56 19.51
CA THR A 435 -12.67 -0.81 20.27
C THR A 435 -13.47 0.47 20.48
N LYS A 436 -12.80 1.59 20.83
CA LYS A 436 -13.45 2.90 20.98
C LYS A 436 -14.01 3.44 19.65
N ALA A 437 -13.41 3.08 18.52
CA ALA A 437 -13.93 3.38 17.18
C ALA A 437 -15.12 2.48 16.78
N GLY A 438 -15.40 1.42 17.55
CA GLY A 438 -16.39 0.41 17.19
C GLY A 438 -15.90 -0.59 16.13
N ILE A 439 -14.58 -0.63 15.91
CA ILE A 439 -13.92 -1.61 15.03
C ILE A 439 -13.55 -2.82 15.86
N THR A 440 -13.98 -3.99 15.41
CA THR A 440 -13.84 -5.27 16.12
C THR A 440 -13.31 -6.35 15.19
N LYS A 441 -12.91 -7.49 15.76
CA LYS A 441 -12.53 -8.66 14.97
C LYS A 441 -13.76 -9.22 14.24
N PRO A 442 -13.71 -9.43 12.92
CA PRO A 442 -14.81 -10.01 12.18
C PRO A 442 -15.18 -11.41 12.69
N VAL A 443 -16.47 -11.71 12.71
CA VAL A 443 -16.98 -13.07 12.92
C VAL A 443 -17.36 -13.64 11.57
N TYR A 444 -16.63 -14.65 11.11
CA TYR A 444 -16.85 -15.27 9.81
C TYR A 444 -17.67 -16.55 9.93
N ASP A 445 -18.55 -16.77 8.97
CA ASP A 445 -19.19 -18.08 8.78
C ASP A 445 -18.16 -19.11 8.28
N THR A 446 -18.45 -20.39 8.52
CA THR A 446 -17.56 -21.47 8.06
C THR A 446 -17.38 -21.44 6.54
N GLY A 447 -16.14 -21.30 6.07
CA GLY A 447 -15.82 -21.16 4.65
C GLY A 447 -14.53 -20.36 4.37
N PHE A 448 -14.34 -20.01 3.10
CA PHE A 448 -13.16 -19.28 2.59
C PHE A 448 -13.38 -17.76 2.70
N TYR A 449 -13.13 -17.21 3.87
CA TYR A 449 -13.67 -15.91 4.27
C TYR A 449 -12.91 -14.68 3.74
N LEU A 450 -11.62 -14.84 3.43
CA LEU A 450 -10.78 -13.78 2.82
C LEU A 450 -10.82 -13.81 1.28
N ALA A 451 -11.28 -14.92 0.68
CA ALA A 451 -11.27 -15.10 -0.76
C ALA A 451 -12.39 -14.30 -1.42
N ILE A 452 -12.02 -13.38 -2.31
CA ILE A 452 -12.94 -12.63 -3.18
C ILE A 452 -12.60 -13.03 -4.61
N PRO A 453 -13.42 -13.87 -5.26
CA PRO A 453 -13.22 -14.23 -6.66
C PRO A 453 -13.26 -13.00 -7.57
N GLU A 454 -12.48 -13.04 -8.63
CA GLU A 454 -12.56 -12.06 -9.70
C GLU A 454 -13.92 -12.21 -10.40
N VAL A 455 -14.61 -11.07 -10.60
CA VAL A 455 -16.00 -11.03 -11.07
C VAL A 455 -16.18 -11.65 -12.45
N ARG A 456 -15.24 -11.43 -13.38
CA ARG A 456 -15.38 -11.85 -14.78
C ARG A 456 -15.06 -13.33 -14.95
N SER A 457 -14.05 -13.86 -14.26
CA SER A 457 -13.65 -15.27 -14.29
C SER A 457 -14.49 -16.14 -13.36
N GLY A 458 -15.01 -15.57 -12.27
CA GLY A 458 -15.64 -16.30 -11.17
C GLY A 458 -14.67 -17.16 -10.37
N GLN A 459 -13.36 -16.96 -10.54
CA GLN A 459 -12.29 -17.71 -9.89
C GLN A 459 -11.49 -16.84 -8.92
N PHE A 460 -10.95 -17.46 -7.88
CA PHE A 460 -9.96 -16.83 -7.02
C PHE A 460 -8.55 -17.23 -7.49
N ASP A 461 -7.80 -16.26 -8.00
CA ASP A 461 -6.45 -16.46 -8.52
C ASP A 461 -5.43 -16.57 -7.38
N LEU A 462 -4.80 -17.73 -7.27
CA LEU A 462 -3.81 -18.06 -6.24
C LEU A 462 -2.41 -18.09 -6.86
N LEU A 463 -1.55 -17.20 -6.38
CA LEU A 463 -0.11 -17.28 -6.62
C LEU A 463 0.50 -18.33 -5.67
N LYS A 464 1.32 -19.24 -6.18
CA LYS A 464 2.12 -20.12 -5.31
C LYS A 464 3.09 -19.26 -4.49
N HIS A 465 2.92 -19.21 -3.17
CA HIS A 465 3.60 -18.24 -2.32
C HIS A 465 5.13 -18.43 -2.39
N PRO A 466 5.91 -17.42 -2.82
CA PRO A 466 7.33 -17.59 -3.10
C PRO A 466 8.15 -18.10 -1.92
N ASP A 467 7.86 -17.68 -0.68
CA ASP A 467 8.60 -18.17 0.51
C ASP A 467 8.16 -19.56 1.00
N ALA A 468 6.87 -19.90 0.88
CA ALA A 468 6.32 -21.15 1.41
C ALA A 468 6.37 -22.31 0.41
N ASP A 469 6.54 -22.00 -0.89
CA ASP A 469 6.44 -22.95 -2.01
C ASP A 469 5.13 -23.76 -1.95
N ALA A 470 4.02 -23.07 -1.67
CA ALA A 470 2.69 -23.63 -1.55
C ALA A 470 1.64 -22.56 -1.83
N TYR A 471 0.44 -22.98 -2.23
CA TYR A 471 -0.73 -22.10 -2.27
C TYR A 471 -1.32 -22.00 -0.86
N GLY A 472 -1.69 -20.79 -0.44
CA GLY A 472 -2.33 -20.54 0.85
C GLY A 472 -3.81 -20.25 0.69
N ILE A 473 -4.63 -20.74 1.62
CA ILE A 473 -6.04 -20.37 1.74
C ILE A 473 -6.45 -20.22 3.21
N ASP A 474 -7.17 -19.15 3.52
CA ASP A 474 -7.73 -18.90 4.85
C ASP A 474 -9.14 -19.48 4.97
N VAL A 475 -9.34 -20.30 5.99
CA VAL A 475 -10.59 -21.01 6.26
C VAL A 475 -11.09 -20.66 7.66
N ALA A 476 -12.31 -20.14 7.75
CA ALA A 476 -12.99 -19.94 9.01
C ALA A 476 -13.81 -21.19 9.37
N VAL A 477 -13.86 -21.49 10.66
CA VAL A 477 -14.73 -22.50 11.27
C VAL A 477 -15.52 -21.82 12.37
N LYS A 478 -16.82 -21.62 12.17
CA LYS A 478 -17.69 -20.95 13.14
C LYS A 478 -18.03 -21.87 14.32
N GLU A 479 -18.47 -23.09 14.02
CA GLU A 479 -18.84 -24.09 15.01
C GLU A 479 -17.87 -25.27 14.93
N ALA A 480 -17.41 -25.72 16.09
CA ALA A 480 -16.48 -26.84 16.18
C ALA A 480 -17.12 -28.13 15.67
N GLY A 481 -16.37 -28.93 14.93
CA GLY A 481 -16.89 -30.17 14.36
C GLY A 481 -15.94 -30.84 13.37
N PRO A 482 -16.28 -32.05 12.91
CA PRO A 482 -15.52 -32.74 11.88
C PRO A 482 -15.60 -31.97 10.56
N MET A 483 -14.43 -31.71 9.97
CA MET A 483 -14.28 -31.00 8.70
C MET A 483 -13.45 -31.83 7.73
N THR A 484 -13.87 -31.82 6.47
CA THR A 484 -13.10 -32.34 5.33
C THR A 484 -12.85 -31.23 4.35
N LEU A 485 -11.58 -31.01 3.99
CA LEU A 485 -11.17 -30.01 3.00
C LEU A 485 -10.39 -30.70 1.89
N THR A 486 -10.89 -30.60 0.66
CA THR A 486 -10.28 -31.22 -0.53
C THR A 486 -9.93 -30.19 -1.58
N VAL A 487 -8.90 -30.51 -2.37
CA VAL A 487 -8.56 -29.84 -3.63
C VAL A 487 -8.99 -30.78 -4.75
N GLU A 488 -9.88 -30.33 -5.61
CA GLU A 488 -10.49 -31.14 -6.66
C GLU A 488 -10.23 -30.51 -8.04
N LYS A 489 -10.12 -31.34 -9.08
CA LYS A 489 -10.25 -30.89 -10.47
C LYS A 489 -11.70 -30.45 -10.75
N PRO A 490 -11.96 -29.69 -11.83
CA PRO A 490 -13.32 -29.28 -12.21
C PRO A 490 -14.29 -30.45 -12.44
N ASP A 491 -13.77 -31.63 -12.80
CA ASP A 491 -14.55 -32.87 -12.97
C ASP A 491 -14.89 -33.58 -11.64
N GLY A 492 -14.42 -33.06 -10.50
CA GLY A 492 -14.63 -33.63 -9.17
C GLY A 492 -13.56 -34.62 -8.71
N THR A 493 -12.53 -34.89 -9.52
CA THR A 493 -11.40 -35.75 -9.11
C THR A 493 -10.65 -35.10 -7.96
N VAL A 494 -10.59 -35.77 -6.80
CA VAL A 494 -9.82 -35.30 -5.63
C VAL A 494 -8.32 -35.45 -5.92
N MET A 495 -7.60 -34.33 -5.86
CA MET A 495 -6.16 -34.25 -6.08
C MET A 495 -5.39 -34.24 -4.77
N GLU A 496 -5.90 -33.53 -3.75
CA GLU A 496 -5.35 -33.51 -2.39
C GLU A 496 -6.50 -33.52 -1.37
N THR A 497 -6.28 -34.15 -0.22
CA THR A 497 -7.17 -34.06 0.95
C THR A 497 -6.38 -33.39 2.07
N LEU A 498 -6.73 -32.15 2.37
CA LEU A 498 -6.02 -31.29 3.32
C LEU A 498 -6.47 -31.51 4.75
N TRP A 499 -7.78 -31.73 4.94
CA TRP A 499 -8.36 -32.23 6.18
C TRP A 499 -9.23 -33.44 5.87
N ASN A 500 -9.12 -34.50 6.67
CA ASN A 500 -9.91 -35.72 6.50
C ASN A 500 -10.72 -36.03 7.75
N ASN A 501 -11.98 -35.57 7.78
CA ASN A 501 -12.88 -35.73 8.92
C ASN A 501 -12.24 -35.29 10.26
N GLU A 502 -11.42 -34.25 10.20
CA GLU A 502 -10.67 -33.75 11.35
C GLU A 502 -11.57 -32.86 12.21
N THR A 503 -11.62 -33.10 13.52
CA THR A 503 -12.34 -32.20 14.43
C THR A 503 -11.58 -30.87 14.55
N LYS A 504 -12.14 -29.82 13.96
CA LYS A 504 -11.63 -28.44 14.10
C LYS A 504 -12.37 -27.71 15.22
N ALA A 505 -11.64 -26.92 15.99
CA ALA A 505 -12.25 -25.97 16.92
C ALA A 505 -12.83 -24.78 16.15
N SER A 506 -13.64 -23.96 16.83
CA SER A 506 -14.02 -22.65 16.28
C SER A 506 -12.75 -21.79 16.15
N GLY A 507 -12.57 -21.15 15.00
CA GLY A 507 -11.38 -20.35 14.72
C GLY A 507 -11.12 -20.11 13.25
N GLN A 508 -9.97 -19.51 12.97
CA GLN A 508 -9.47 -19.23 11.63
C GLN A 508 -8.20 -20.06 11.41
N TYR A 509 -8.09 -20.65 10.23
CA TYR A 509 -7.02 -21.58 9.88
C TYR A 509 -6.38 -21.17 8.55
N GLN A 510 -5.06 -21.06 8.54
CA GLN A 510 -4.28 -20.96 7.31
C GLN A 510 -3.91 -22.37 6.84
N VAL A 511 -4.26 -22.69 5.60
CA VAL A 511 -4.01 -24.01 5.02
C VAL A 511 -3.12 -23.85 3.79
N ASN A 512 -1.98 -24.53 3.80
CA ASN A 512 -1.06 -24.60 2.67
C ASN A 512 -1.27 -25.90 1.89
N PHE A 513 -1.26 -25.82 0.56
CA PHE A 513 -1.50 -26.97 -0.32
C PHE A 513 -0.79 -26.84 -1.67
N GLY A 514 -0.89 -27.90 -2.48
CA GLY A 514 -0.56 -27.83 -3.90
C GLY A 514 0.92 -27.72 -4.21
N LYS A 515 1.80 -28.29 -3.37
CA LYS A 515 3.25 -28.32 -3.63
C LYS A 515 3.59 -28.95 -4.99
N THR A 516 2.86 -30.00 -5.36
CA THR A 516 3.05 -30.80 -6.58
C THR A 516 1.93 -30.60 -7.61
N LEU A 517 0.98 -29.71 -7.38
CA LEU A 517 -0.09 -29.43 -8.34
C LEU A 517 0.43 -28.55 -9.46
N SER A 518 0.07 -28.90 -10.69
CA SER A 518 0.31 -28.08 -11.88
C SER A 518 -0.55 -26.82 -11.86
N PRO A 519 -0.10 -25.72 -12.50
CA PRO A 519 -0.98 -24.59 -12.75
C PRO A 519 -2.27 -24.99 -13.48
N GLY A 520 -3.37 -24.32 -13.15
CA GLY A 520 -4.67 -24.59 -13.78
C GLY A 520 -5.87 -24.37 -12.86
N ALA A 521 -7.06 -24.71 -13.37
CA ALA A 521 -8.31 -24.55 -12.63
C ALA A 521 -8.57 -25.73 -11.67
N TYR A 522 -8.94 -25.40 -10.43
CA TYR A 522 -9.28 -26.34 -9.37
C TYR A 522 -10.50 -25.84 -8.58
N LYS A 523 -11.01 -26.70 -7.70
CA LYS A 523 -12.07 -26.39 -6.75
C LYS A 523 -11.61 -26.78 -5.35
N LEU A 524 -11.64 -25.83 -4.43
CA LEU A 524 -11.52 -26.11 -3.00
C LEU A 524 -12.90 -26.43 -2.46
N ARG A 525 -13.04 -27.55 -1.76
CA ARG A 525 -14.31 -27.97 -1.18
C ARG A 525 -14.16 -28.25 0.30
N LEU A 526 -14.90 -27.50 1.11
CA LEU A 526 -14.99 -27.66 2.56
C LEU A 526 -16.34 -28.26 2.94
N LYS A 527 -16.31 -29.44 3.56
CA LYS A 527 -17.48 -30.21 4.00
C LYS A 527 -17.52 -30.36 5.51
N ALA A 528 -18.73 -30.25 6.05
CA ALA A 528 -19.11 -30.71 7.39
C ALA A 528 -20.40 -31.54 7.27
N SER A 529 -20.96 -32.04 8.38
CA SER A 529 -22.17 -32.88 8.40
C SER A 529 -23.35 -32.31 7.60
N ILE A 530 -23.57 -30.99 7.65
CA ILE A 530 -24.65 -30.28 6.96
C ILE A 530 -24.15 -29.11 6.08
N LEU A 531 -22.83 -28.98 5.90
CA LEU A 531 -22.20 -27.87 5.19
C LEU A 531 -21.45 -28.37 3.96
N ASN A 532 -21.60 -27.67 2.83
CA ASN A 532 -20.76 -27.84 1.65
C ASN A 532 -20.44 -26.46 1.07
N LYS A 533 -19.20 -26.00 1.24
CA LYS A 533 -18.71 -24.74 0.66
C LYS A 533 -17.70 -25.05 -0.43
N GLU A 534 -17.83 -24.34 -1.55
CA GLU A 534 -16.95 -24.50 -2.71
C GLU A 534 -16.34 -23.16 -3.08
N LEU A 535 -15.08 -23.17 -3.49
CA LEU A 535 -14.38 -22.03 -4.08
C LEU A 535 -13.68 -22.50 -5.35
N SER A 536 -14.04 -21.92 -6.48
CA SER A 536 -13.32 -22.09 -7.73
C SER A 536 -12.02 -21.28 -7.66
N VAL A 537 -10.88 -21.92 -7.95
CA VAL A 537 -9.57 -21.28 -7.90
C VAL A 537 -8.81 -21.52 -9.20
N PHE A 538 -7.93 -20.59 -9.56
CA PHE A 538 -6.89 -20.82 -10.55
C PHE A 538 -5.54 -20.80 -9.84
N LEU A 539 -4.76 -21.86 -10.00
CA LEU A 539 -3.42 -22.00 -9.44
C LEU A 539 -2.41 -21.49 -10.48
N HIS A 540 -1.62 -20.48 -10.11
CA HIS A 540 -0.62 -19.82 -10.96
C HIS A 540 0.82 -20.14 -10.57
#